data_AF-A0A0U1D7C5-F1
#
_entry.id   AF-A0A0U1D7C5-F1
#
_cell.length_a   1.000
_cell.length_b   1.000
_cell.length_c   1.000
_cell.angle_alpha   90.00
_cell.angle_beta   90.00
_cell.angle_gamma   90.00
#
_symmetry.space_group_name_H-M   'P 1'
#
loop_
_entity.id
_entity.type
_entity.pdbx_description
1 polymer ?
#
loop_
_entity_poly.entity_id
_entity_poly.type
_entity_poly.pdbx_seq_one_letter_code
_entity_poly.pdbx_strand_id
1 'polypeptide(L)'
;MTALHFISGLPRSGSTLLAALLRQNPRFQAGMSGPLAGLFDALLAQMSARNEFSVFLDDAKRERILRGLFDSYYSDSSAEVVFDTNRAWCARMPAIAQLFPDAKVIACVRDLHG
;
A
#
# COMPACT_ATOMS: atom_id res chain seq x y z
N MET A 1 -1.68 -16.82 3.64
CA MET A 1 -1.70 -15.52 2.97
C MET A 1 -1.64 -14.46 4.05
N THR A 2 -0.62 -13.60 4.01
CA THR A 2 -0.49 -12.49 4.97
C THR A 2 -1.55 -11.45 4.66
N ALA A 3 -2.29 -11.00 5.68
CA ALA A 3 -3.29 -9.95 5.50
C ALA A 3 -2.59 -8.61 5.25
N LEU A 4 -2.98 -7.89 4.20
CA LEU A 4 -2.38 -6.60 3.84
C LEU A 4 -3.31 -5.44 4.22
N HIS A 5 -2.77 -4.47 4.93
CA HIS A 5 -3.42 -3.23 5.33
C HIS A 5 -2.50 -2.04 5.05
N PHE A 6 -3.07 -0.84 5.07
CA PHE A 6 -2.37 0.37 4.68
C PHE A 6 -2.48 1.44 5.76
N ILE A 7 -1.38 2.15 6.03
CA ILE A 7 -1.37 3.35 6.85
C ILE A 7 -1.11 4.54 5.94
N SER A 8 -1.96 5.55 6.04
CA SER A 8 -1.84 6.78 5.27
C SER A 8 -2.15 8.01 6.13
N GLY A 9 -2.19 9.19 5.51
CA GLY A 9 -2.40 10.46 6.18
C GLY A 9 -1.43 11.54 5.74
N LEU A 10 -1.70 12.77 6.16
CA LEU A 10 -0.84 13.92 5.89
C LEU A 10 0.48 13.82 6.69
N PRO A 11 1.55 14.52 6.25
CA PRO A 11 2.76 14.62 7.06
C PRO A 11 2.47 15.05 8.49
N ARG A 12 3.17 14.46 9.46
CA ARG A 12 3.09 14.79 10.90
C ARG A 12 1.74 14.49 11.57
N SER A 13 0.89 13.65 10.97
CA SER A 13 -0.38 13.20 11.58
C SER A 13 -0.27 11.98 12.49
N GLY A 14 0.94 11.48 12.78
CA GLY A 14 1.17 10.40 13.74
C GLY A 14 1.28 8.98 13.16
N SER A 15 1.38 8.82 11.84
CA SER A 15 1.53 7.50 11.19
C SER A 15 2.74 6.71 11.69
N THR A 16 3.89 7.36 11.96
CA THR A 16 5.06 6.70 12.55
C THR A 16 4.80 6.18 13.97
N LEU A 17 4.06 6.94 14.79
CA LEU A 17 3.69 6.52 16.14
C LEU A 17 2.74 5.33 16.08
N LEU A 18 1.72 5.38 15.22
CA LEU A 18 0.81 4.26 15.00
C LEU A 18 1.55 2.99 14.57
N ALA A 19 2.46 3.09 13.59
CA ALA A 19 3.27 1.95 13.16
C ALA A 19 4.17 1.41 14.29
N ALA A 20 4.65 2.28 15.19
CA ALA A 20 5.42 1.88 16.37
C ALA A 20 4.57 1.17 17.44
N LEU A 21 3.28 1.48 17.54
CA LEU A 21 2.34 0.75 18.40
C LEU A 21 1.99 -0.61 17.78
N LEU A 22 1.67 -0.65 16.47
CA LEU A 22 1.28 -1.88 15.77
C LEU A 22 2.39 -2.93 15.81
N ARG A 23 3.66 -2.53 15.63
CA ARG A 23 4.81 -3.47 15.65
C ARG A 23 5.05 -4.13 17.01
N GLN A 24 4.38 -3.70 18.08
CA GLN A 24 4.49 -4.34 19.39
C GLN A 24 3.79 -5.71 19.41
N ASN A 25 2.86 -5.96 18.48
CA ASN A 25 2.26 -7.27 18.29
C ASN A 25 3.17 -8.12 17.37
N PRO A 26 3.69 -9.28 17.82
CA PRO A 26 4.60 -10.11 17.02
C PRO A 26 3.98 -10.64 15.73
N ARG A 27 2.65 -10.64 15.61
CA ARG A 27 1.94 -11.03 14.39
C ARG A 27 1.97 -9.95 13.31
N PHE A 28 2.38 -8.73 13.65
CA PHE A 28 2.26 -7.55 12.78
C PHE A 28 3.63 -7.04 12.31
N GLN A 29 3.73 -6.80 11.02
CA GLN A 29 4.80 -5.99 10.44
C GLN A 29 4.26 -4.60 10.11
N ALA A 30 4.84 -3.57 10.73
CA ALA A 30 4.49 -2.18 10.49
C ALA A 30 5.73 -1.28 10.60
N GLY A 31 5.87 -0.32 9.68
CA GLY A 31 7.08 0.48 9.54
C GLY A 31 6.82 1.95 9.19
N MET A 32 7.92 2.68 8.98
CA MET A 32 7.86 4.03 8.41
C MET A 32 7.49 3.97 6.92
N SER A 33 7.37 5.13 6.27
CA SER A 33 7.00 5.17 4.86
C SER A 33 7.99 4.44 3.97
N GLY A 34 7.50 3.49 3.18
CA GLY A 34 8.29 2.68 2.25
C GLY A 34 8.22 3.16 0.79
N PRO A 35 9.06 2.59 -0.11
CA PRO A 35 9.07 2.90 -1.54
C PRO A 35 7.89 2.29 -2.31
N LEU A 36 7.14 1.35 -1.70
CA LEU A 36 6.17 0.50 -2.39
C LEU A 36 5.09 1.28 -3.13
N ALA A 37 4.57 2.35 -2.53
CA ALA A 37 3.60 3.22 -3.21
C ALA A 37 4.16 3.90 -4.46
N GLY A 38 5.44 4.28 -4.45
CA GLY A 38 6.10 4.86 -5.62
C GLY A 38 6.31 3.85 -6.74
N LEU A 39 6.70 2.61 -6.39
CA LEU A 39 6.80 1.50 -7.34
C LEU A 39 5.44 1.16 -7.95
N PHE A 40 4.40 1.10 -7.11
CA PHE A 40 3.02 0.89 -7.54
C PHE A 40 2.56 1.96 -8.52
N ASP A 41 2.80 3.23 -8.21
CA ASP A 41 2.47 4.36 -9.08
C ASP A 41 3.19 4.29 -10.42
N ALA A 42 4.47 3.94 -10.43
CA ALA A 42 5.25 3.80 -11.65
C ALA A 42 4.69 2.67 -12.55
N LEU A 43 4.40 1.50 -11.98
CA LEU A 43 3.81 0.39 -12.74
C LEU A 43 2.42 0.77 -13.27
N LEU A 44 1.57 1.36 -12.44
CA LEU A 44 0.24 1.78 -12.83
C LEU A 44 0.30 2.78 -14.00
N ALA A 45 1.22 3.76 -13.94
CA ALA A 45 1.42 4.72 -15.02
C ALA A 45 1.86 4.05 -16.33
N GLN A 46 2.81 3.11 -16.27
CA GLN A 46 3.30 2.39 -17.45
C GLN A 46 2.24 1.49 -18.10
N MET A 47 1.26 1.01 -17.33
CA MET A 47 0.17 0.17 -17.83
C MET A 47 -1.07 0.96 -18.26
N SER A 48 -1.12 2.26 -17.94
CA SER A 48 -2.21 3.15 -18.33
C SER A 48 -2.18 3.47 -19.84
N ALA A 49 -3.34 3.82 -20.41
CA ALA A 49 -3.59 3.99 -21.85
C ALA A 49 -2.72 5.04 -22.59
N ARG A 50 -1.75 5.68 -21.92
CA ARG A 50 -0.72 6.52 -22.55
C ARG A 50 0.46 5.73 -23.12
N ASN A 51 0.49 4.40 -22.95
CA ASN A 51 1.58 3.55 -23.42
C ASN A 51 1.10 2.62 -24.56
N GLU A 52 1.91 2.49 -25.61
CA GLU A 52 1.66 1.66 -26.81
C GLU A 52 1.45 0.17 -26.46
N PHE A 53 1.81 -0.24 -25.24
CA PHE A 53 1.67 -1.60 -24.73
C PHE A 53 0.34 -1.90 -24.03
N SER A 54 -0.53 -0.91 -23.84
CA SER A 54 -1.82 -1.09 -23.14
C SER A 54 -2.76 -2.09 -23.83
N VAL A 55 -2.56 -2.34 -25.13
CA VAL A 55 -3.30 -3.32 -25.94
C VAL A 55 -2.92 -4.78 -25.60
N PHE A 56 -1.73 -5.01 -25.03
CA PHE A 56 -1.25 -6.37 -24.68
C PHE A 56 -1.58 -6.80 -23.25
N LEU A 57 -2.01 -5.84 -22.41
CA LEU A 57 -2.31 -6.03 -21.00
C LEU A 57 -3.82 -5.91 -20.78
N ASP A 58 -4.48 -7.05 -20.60
CA ASP A 58 -5.83 -7.08 -20.03
C ASP A 58 -5.79 -6.67 -18.54
N ASP A 59 -6.96 -6.28 -18.00
CA ASP A 59 -7.07 -5.83 -16.61
C ASP A 59 -6.63 -6.91 -15.62
N ALA A 60 -6.90 -8.19 -15.91
CA ALA A 60 -6.49 -9.28 -15.05
C ALA A 60 -4.96 -9.42 -14.96
N LYS A 61 -4.22 -9.20 -16.04
CA LYS A 61 -2.74 -9.15 -16.03
C LYS A 61 -2.26 -7.95 -15.23
N ARG A 62 -2.87 -6.77 -15.42
CA ARG A 62 -2.52 -5.57 -14.65
C ARG A 62 -2.68 -5.82 -13.15
N GLU A 63 -3.83 -6.37 -12.75
CA GLU A 63 -4.08 -6.71 -11.35
C GLU A 63 -3.08 -7.74 -10.80
N ARG A 64 -2.77 -8.80 -11.56
CA ARG A 64 -1.77 -9.80 -11.14
C ARG A 64 -0.38 -9.19 -10.96
N ILE A 65 0.05 -8.31 -11.85
CA ILE A 65 1.33 -7.61 -11.74
C ILE A 65 1.35 -6.73 -10.49
N LEU A 66 0.29 -5.94 -10.29
CA LEU A 66 0.20 -5.04 -9.14
C LEU A 66 0.14 -5.81 -7.81
N ARG A 67 -0.62 -6.92 -7.74
CA ARG A 67 -0.65 -7.80 -6.55
C ARG A 67 0.73 -8.44 -6.32
N GLY A 68 1.33 -8.98 -7.37
CA GLY A 68 2.65 -9.61 -7.32
C GLY A 68 3.76 -8.68 -6.85
N LEU A 69 3.63 -7.36 -7.07
CA LEU A 69 4.56 -6.37 -6.48
C LEU A 69 4.55 -6.43 -4.94
N PHE A 70 3.37 -6.53 -4.31
CA PHE A 70 3.26 -6.63 -2.84
C PHE A 70 3.77 -7.97 -2.34
N ASP A 71 3.36 -9.06 -2.99
CA ASP A 71 3.80 -10.42 -2.64
C ASP A 71 5.34 -10.54 -2.71
N SER A 72 5.95 -9.94 -3.74
CA SER A 72 7.40 -9.93 -3.91
C SER A 72 8.10 -9.01 -2.92
N TYR A 73 7.53 -7.84 -2.62
CA TYR A 73 8.14 -6.87 -1.70
C TYR A 73 8.16 -7.37 -0.25
N TYR A 74 7.17 -8.18 0.15
CA TYR A 74 7.05 -8.75 1.49
C TYR A 74 7.37 -10.25 1.55
N SER A 75 8.09 -10.79 0.56
CA SER A 75 8.33 -12.25 0.46
C SER A 75 9.14 -12.83 1.62
N ASP A 76 9.89 -12.00 2.34
CA ASP A 76 10.70 -12.35 3.50
C ASP A 76 9.97 -12.12 4.84
N SER A 77 8.75 -11.58 4.79
CA SER A 77 7.92 -11.36 5.98
C SER A 77 7.35 -12.66 6.51
N SER A 78 7.57 -12.95 7.79
CA SER A 78 6.88 -14.01 8.52
C SER A 78 5.62 -13.53 9.26
N ALA A 79 5.24 -12.26 9.11
CA ALA A 79 4.10 -11.68 9.80
C ALA A 79 2.76 -12.20 9.25
N GLU A 80 1.78 -12.34 10.13
CA GLU A 80 0.40 -12.67 9.74
C GLU A 80 -0.32 -11.47 9.12
N VAL A 81 0.04 -10.25 9.54
CA VAL A 81 -0.54 -9.00 9.04
C VAL A 81 0.57 -8.00 8.73
N VAL A 82 0.52 -7.39 7.54
CA VAL A 82 1.44 -6.36 7.08
C VAL A 82 0.69 -5.04 6.94
N PHE A 83 1.31 -3.96 7.43
CA PHE A 83 0.85 -2.59 7.26
C PHE A 83 1.84 -1.81 6.40
N ASP A 84 1.55 -1.66 5.10
CA ASP A 84 2.37 -0.76 4.26
C ASP A 84 2.02 0.70 4.55
N THR A 85 3.04 1.51 4.76
CA THR A 85 2.85 2.90 5.17
C THR A 85 3.28 3.83 4.05
N ASN A 86 2.37 4.66 3.56
CA ASN A 86 2.68 5.76 2.65
C ASN A 86 1.50 6.74 2.56
N ARG A 87 1.78 8.05 2.53
CA ARG A 87 0.76 9.10 2.32
C ARG A 87 0.04 8.98 0.98
N ALA A 88 0.70 8.41 -0.04
CA ALA A 88 0.14 8.23 -1.36
C ALA A 88 -1.05 7.26 -1.38
N TRP A 89 -1.17 6.37 -0.38
CA TRP A 89 -2.27 5.41 -0.32
C TRP A 89 -3.66 6.05 -0.19
N CYS A 90 -3.76 7.26 0.38
CA CYS A 90 -5.01 8.02 0.36
C CYS A 90 -5.54 8.25 -1.07
N ALA A 91 -4.66 8.52 -2.04
CA ALA A 91 -5.04 8.73 -3.44
C ALA A 91 -5.29 7.42 -4.21
N ARG A 92 -5.00 6.27 -3.59
CA ARG A 92 -5.08 4.93 -4.21
C ARG A 92 -6.10 4.00 -3.55
N MET A 93 -6.94 4.51 -2.65
CA MET A 93 -7.98 3.72 -2.00
C MET A 93 -8.88 2.93 -2.98
N PRO A 94 -9.31 3.47 -4.14
CA PRO A 94 -10.08 2.69 -5.11
C PRO A 94 -9.31 1.49 -5.67
N ALA A 95 -8.03 1.68 -6.01
CA ALA A 95 -7.17 0.61 -6.50
C ALA A 95 -6.90 -0.42 -5.40
N ILE A 96 -6.71 0.02 -4.15
CA ILE A 96 -6.58 -0.86 -2.99
C ILE A 96 -7.85 -1.70 -2.81
N ALA A 97 -9.04 -1.10 -2.88
CA ALA A 97 -10.31 -1.83 -2.72
C ALA A 97 -10.53 -2.88 -3.82
N GLN A 98 -10.08 -2.60 -5.05
CA GLN A 98 -10.12 -3.55 -6.17
C GLN A 98 -9.10 -4.69 -6.01
N LEU A 99 -7.86 -4.35 -5.65
CA LEU A 99 -6.75 -5.31 -5.56
C LEU A 99 -6.73 -6.06 -4.23
N PHE A 100 -7.30 -5.55 -3.16
CA PHE A 100 -7.24 -6.14 -1.83
C PHE A 100 -8.55 -5.85 -1.11
N PRO A 101 -9.65 -6.56 -1.44
CA PRO A 101 -10.99 -6.23 -0.94
C PRO A 101 -11.13 -6.29 0.59
N ASP A 102 -10.30 -7.12 1.24
CA ASP A 102 -10.26 -7.24 2.71
C ASP A 102 -9.29 -6.24 3.37
N ALA A 103 -8.58 -5.42 2.59
CA ALA A 103 -7.63 -4.46 3.12
C ALA A 103 -8.33 -3.28 3.79
N LYS A 104 -7.77 -2.85 4.92
CA LYS A 104 -8.17 -1.63 5.62
C LYS A 104 -7.13 -0.54 5.39
N VAL A 105 -7.61 0.70 5.25
CA VAL A 105 -6.75 1.89 5.19
C VAL A 105 -6.95 2.71 6.45
N ILE A 106 -5.91 2.85 7.27
CA ILE A 106 -5.89 3.68 8.47
C ILE A 106 -5.36 5.07 8.07
N ALA A 107 -6.27 6.03 7.89
CA ALA A 107 -5.91 7.41 7.59
C ALA A 107 -5.65 8.18 8.89
N CYS A 108 -4.38 8.41 9.22
CA CYS A 108 -3.99 9.23 10.36
C CYS A 108 -4.30 10.70 10.08
N VAL A 109 -5.14 11.30 10.91
CA VAL A 109 -5.50 12.72 10.88
C VAL A 109 -5.07 13.39 12.17
N ARG A 110 -4.61 14.63 12.06
CA ARG A 110 -4.25 15.48 13.20
C ARG A 110 -4.69 16.90 12.87
N ASP A 111 -5.22 17.57 13.88
CA ASP A 111 -5.57 18.97 13.75
C ASP A 111 -4.34 19.85 13.47
N LEU A 112 -4.51 20.81 12.57
CA LEU A 112 -3.52 21.82 12.22
C LEU A 112 -3.79 23.07 13.05
N HIS A 113 -3.63 22.97 14.37
CA HIS A 113 -3.60 24.16 15.20
C HIS A 113 -2.30 24.93 14.89
N GLY A 114 -2.45 26.16 14.41
CA GLY A 114 -1.40 27.17 14.24
C GLY A 114 -1.28 28.06 15.46
#